data_AF-A0A924IYP6-F1
#
_entry.id   AF-A0A924IYP6-F1
#
_cell.length_a   1.000
_cell.length_b   1.000
_cell.length_c   1.000
_cell.angle_alpha   90.00
_cell.angle_beta   90.00
_cell.angle_gamma   90.00
#
_symmetry.space_group_name_H-M   'P 1'
#
loop_
_entity.id
_entity.type
_entity.pdbx_description
1 polymer ?
#
loop_
_entity_poly.entity_id
_entity_poly.type
_entity_poly.pdbx_seq_one_letter_code
_entity_poly.pdbx_strand_id
1 'polypeptide(L)'
;KENYSSENMFAEIHEVFTSKEKSERVLNKLELNIGKSGISQLLKVYLSEREDLEFLILNAIQNSIKNSLVNILQNYADENILEIAKINKSINREIHRMHAFVRFEKLKDEVYFSKIEPDFDVLPLIVKHFKDRYQDQKWMIFDLKRHYGVTYDLQTVDFFYPETDQLYNFKKIENLLHEEEIRYQKLWQRYFFKTNIPERKNLKLHYQHVPKRYWKYLTEKI
;
A
#
# COMPACT_ATOMS: atom_id res chain seq x y z
N LYS A 1 15.13 18.51 -28.38
CA LYS A 1 14.92 19.86 -27.82
C LYS A 1 15.18 19.74 -26.33
N GLU A 2 16.37 20.16 -25.90
CA GLU A 2 16.76 20.19 -24.50
C GLU A 2 15.89 21.25 -23.80
N ASN A 3 15.10 20.83 -22.81
CA ASN A 3 14.34 21.74 -21.97
C ASN A 3 15.30 22.37 -20.97
N TYR A 4 15.96 23.46 -21.36
CA TYR A 4 16.60 24.34 -20.39
C TYR A 4 15.50 24.96 -19.54
N SER A 5 15.42 24.55 -18.27
CA SER A 5 14.70 25.29 -17.24
C SER A 5 15.41 26.63 -17.08
N SER A 6 14.92 27.66 -17.75
CA SER A 6 15.33 29.04 -17.44
C SER A 6 14.85 29.36 -16.03
N GLU A 7 15.77 29.38 -15.06
CA GLU A 7 15.52 30.04 -13.78
C GLU A 7 15.12 31.49 -14.09
N ASN A 8 13.90 31.88 -13.69
CA ASN A 8 13.40 33.23 -13.91
C ASN A 8 14.28 34.22 -13.13
N MET A 9 15.19 34.91 -13.83
CA MET A 9 16.16 35.86 -13.25
C MET A 9 15.51 37.03 -12.47
N PHE A 10 14.20 37.25 -12.64
CA PHE A 10 13.41 38.28 -11.95
C PHE A 10 12.35 37.71 -11.01
N ALA A 11 12.32 36.40 -10.75
CA ALA A 11 11.38 35.80 -9.81
C ALA A 11 11.87 36.02 -8.36
N GLU A 12 11.00 36.54 -7.51
CA GLU A 12 11.22 36.50 -6.06
C GLU A 12 10.96 35.08 -5.56
N ILE A 13 11.96 34.47 -4.93
CA ILE A 13 11.82 33.15 -4.32
C ILE A 13 11.06 33.32 -3.00
N HIS A 14 9.83 32.82 -2.96
CA HIS A 14 9.05 32.74 -1.73
C HIS A 14 9.21 31.36 -1.10
N GLU A 15 10.10 31.24 -0.11
CA GLU A 15 10.25 30.01 0.66
C GLU A 15 9.06 29.79 1.60
N VAL A 16 8.44 28.61 1.53
CA VAL A 16 7.33 28.23 2.41
C VAL A 16 7.84 27.19 3.41
N PHE A 17 7.98 27.59 4.67
CA PHE A 17 8.33 26.67 5.74
C PHE A 17 7.11 25.87 6.21
N THR A 18 7.33 24.58 6.52
CA THR A 18 6.30 23.73 7.10
C THR A 18 5.93 24.22 8.50
N SER A 19 4.64 24.53 8.71
CA SER A 19 4.11 24.98 10.01
C SER A 19 3.05 23.99 10.49
N LYS A 20 3.36 23.33 11.61
CA LYS A 20 2.48 22.34 12.24
C LYS A 20 1.15 22.94 12.70
N GLU A 21 1.18 24.17 13.23
CA GLU A 21 -0.03 24.88 13.64
C GLU A 21 -0.96 25.17 12.46
N LYS A 22 -0.41 25.60 11.32
CA LYS A 22 -1.20 25.84 10.10
C LYS A 22 -1.78 24.54 9.55
N SER A 23 -1.02 23.44 9.55
CA SER A 23 -1.50 22.15 9.05
C SER A 23 -2.60 21.58 9.95
N GLU A 24 -2.45 21.65 11.27
CA GLU A 24 -3.47 21.24 12.24
C GLU A 24 -4.77 22.03 12.07
N ARG A 25 -4.69 23.34 11.86
CA ARG A 25 -5.87 24.18 11.60
C ARG A 25 -6.63 23.75 10.36
N VAL A 26 -5.92 23.44 9.27
CA VAL A 26 -6.53 22.96 8.02
C VAL A 26 -7.13 21.57 8.24
N LEU A 27 -6.41 20.67 8.90
CA LEU A 27 -6.88 19.31 9.20
C LEU A 27 -8.17 19.32 10.02
N ASN A 28 -8.24 20.11 11.10
CA ASN A 28 -9.42 20.26 11.93
C ASN A 28 -10.62 20.76 11.13
N LYS A 29 -10.40 21.74 10.22
CA LYS A 29 -11.47 22.26 9.36
C LYS A 29 -11.93 21.20 8.35
N LEU A 30 -11.02 20.44 7.77
CA LEU A 30 -11.35 19.34 6.86
C LEU A 30 -12.14 18.24 7.60
N GLU A 31 -11.75 17.89 8.82
CA GLU A 31 -12.47 16.88 9.60
C GLU A 31 -13.93 17.28 9.84
N LEU A 32 -14.19 18.56 10.11
CA LEU A 32 -15.55 19.07 10.25
C LEU A 32 -16.35 19.02 8.94
N ASN A 33 -15.72 19.31 7.80
CA ASN A 33 -16.42 19.43 6.52
C ASN A 33 -16.64 18.07 5.81
N ILE A 34 -15.64 17.18 5.83
CA ILE A 34 -15.64 15.91 5.07
C ILE A 34 -15.52 14.66 5.96
N GLY A 35 -15.33 14.83 7.27
CA GLY A 35 -15.21 13.74 8.24
C GLY A 35 -13.88 12.99 8.18
N LYS A 36 -13.63 12.15 9.19
CA LYS A 36 -12.45 11.25 9.23
C LYS A 36 -12.38 10.33 8.01
N SER A 37 -13.53 9.89 7.50
CA SER A 37 -13.58 9.08 6.28
C SER A 37 -13.11 9.86 5.06
N GLY A 38 -13.41 11.16 4.96
CA GLY A 38 -12.94 12.01 3.87
C GLY A 38 -11.43 12.25 3.95
N ILE A 39 -10.90 12.49 5.15
CA ILE A 39 -9.45 12.58 5.37
C ILE A 39 -8.75 11.28 4.95
N SER A 40 -9.30 10.12 5.33
CA SER A 40 -8.77 8.83 4.89
C SER A 40 -8.78 8.68 3.37
N GLN A 41 -9.77 9.22 2.67
CA GLN A 41 -9.80 9.21 1.20
C GLN A 41 -8.70 10.07 0.58
N LEU A 42 -8.42 11.25 1.15
CA LEU A 42 -7.32 12.11 0.69
C LEU A 42 -5.95 11.49 1.00
N LEU A 43 -5.79 10.86 2.16
CA LEU A 43 -4.58 10.11 2.50
C LEU A 43 -4.33 8.96 1.51
N LYS A 44 -5.38 8.25 1.09
CA LYS A 44 -5.26 7.23 0.04
C LYS A 44 -4.81 7.84 -1.28
N VAL A 45 -5.30 9.02 -1.67
CA VAL A 45 -4.82 9.71 -2.87
C VAL A 45 -3.32 10.02 -2.76
N TYR A 46 -2.83 10.44 -1.59
CA TYR A 46 -1.40 10.63 -1.35
C TYR A 46 -0.61 9.32 -1.54
N LEU A 47 -1.11 8.22 -0.98
CA LEU A 47 -0.52 6.88 -1.12
C LEU A 47 -0.66 6.27 -2.53
N SER A 48 -1.31 6.98 -3.47
CA SER A 48 -1.41 6.53 -4.86
C SER A 48 -0.14 6.77 -5.68
N GLU A 49 0.75 7.66 -5.21
CA GLU A 49 2.01 8.05 -5.90
C GLU A 49 1.82 8.53 -7.34
N ARG A 50 0.65 9.07 -7.68
CA ARG A 50 0.43 9.71 -8.98
C ARG A 50 1.05 11.11 -9.06
N GLU A 51 1.51 11.49 -10.23
CA GLU A 51 2.10 12.81 -10.47
C GLU A 51 1.12 13.98 -10.21
N ASP A 52 -0.19 13.76 -10.41
CA ASP A 52 -1.25 14.76 -10.22
C ASP A 52 -1.85 14.77 -8.81
N LEU A 53 -1.34 13.95 -7.87
CA LEU A 53 -1.95 13.79 -6.54
C LEU A 53 -2.02 15.10 -5.76
N GLU A 54 -0.99 15.95 -5.87
CA GLU A 54 -0.89 17.18 -5.09
C GLU A 54 -1.96 18.18 -5.51
N PHE A 55 -2.18 18.29 -6.82
CA PHE A 55 -3.22 19.12 -7.40
C PHE A 55 -4.60 18.63 -6.99
N LEU A 56 -4.87 17.32 -7.09
CA LEU A 56 -6.15 16.74 -6.69
C LEU A 56 -6.46 16.98 -5.21
N ILE A 57 -5.48 16.74 -4.32
CA ILE A 57 -5.63 16.98 -2.89
C ILE A 57 -5.85 18.47 -2.61
N LEU A 58 -5.04 19.36 -3.19
CA LEU A 58 -5.19 20.80 -3.00
C LEU A 58 -6.55 21.30 -3.47
N ASN A 59 -7.00 20.86 -4.65
CA ASN A 59 -8.30 21.22 -5.20
C ASN A 59 -9.44 20.77 -4.26
N ALA A 60 -9.39 19.53 -3.77
CA ALA A 60 -10.37 19.02 -2.83
C ALA A 60 -10.38 19.80 -1.50
N ILE A 61 -9.20 20.19 -0.99
CA ILE A 61 -9.07 21.00 0.23
C ILE A 61 -9.68 22.39 0.00
N GLN A 62 -9.32 23.08 -1.08
CA GLN A 62 -9.84 24.41 -1.40
C GLN A 62 -11.37 24.38 -1.58
N ASN A 63 -11.89 23.39 -2.30
CA ASN A 63 -13.32 23.22 -2.51
C ASN A 63 -14.06 22.91 -1.21
N SER A 64 -13.48 22.08 -0.35
CA SER A 64 -14.01 21.78 0.99
C SER A 64 -14.09 23.04 1.85
N ILE A 65 -13.06 23.88 1.84
CA ILE A 65 -13.03 25.12 2.64
C ILE A 65 -14.08 26.12 2.11
N LYS A 66 -14.20 26.27 0.78
CA LYS A 66 -15.20 27.16 0.15
C LYS A 66 -16.62 26.69 0.45
N ASN A 67 -16.87 25.38 0.42
CA ASN A 67 -18.20 24.78 0.58
C ASN A 67 -18.33 24.01 1.89
N SER A 68 -18.14 24.68 3.02
CA SER A 68 -18.04 24.03 4.34
C SER A 68 -19.30 23.29 4.84
N LEU A 69 -20.46 23.51 4.23
CA LEU A 69 -21.73 22.88 4.63
C LEU A 69 -22.01 21.55 3.92
N VAL A 70 -21.27 21.24 2.86
CA VAL A 70 -21.52 20.06 2.01
C VAL A 70 -20.25 19.24 1.89
N ASN A 71 -20.40 17.92 1.99
CA ASN A 71 -19.27 17.04 1.73
C ASN A 71 -18.96 17.00 0.23
N ILE A 72 -17.94 17.75 -0.16
CA ILE A 72 -17.49 17.87 -1.57
C ILE A 72 -17.09 16.53 -2.18
N LEU A 73 -16.69 15.53 -1.39
CA LEU A 73 -16.26 14.22 -1.91
C LEU A 73 -17.42 13.39 -2.47
N GLN A 74 -18.67 13.81 -2.25
CA GLN A 74 -19.86 13.19 -2.81
C GLN A 74 -20.30 13.83 -4.14
N ASN A 75 -19.69 14.95 -4.53
CA ASN A 75 -20.02 15.65 -5.77
C ASN A 75 -19.28 15.04 -6.97
N TYR A 76 -19.78 13.91 -7.48
CA TYR A 76 -19.19 13.22 -8.64
C TYR A 76 -19.35 13.96 -9.98
N ALA A 77 -20.06 15.09 -10.01
CA ALA A 77 -20.12 15.95 -11.20
C ALA A 77 -18.84 16.78 -11.37
N ASP A 78 -18.06 16.97 -10.31
CA ASP A 78 -16.72 17.56 -10.38
C ASP A 78 -15.72 16.48 -10.83
N GLU A 79 -15.00 16.76 -11.92
CA GLU A 79 -14.04 15.82 -12.52
C GLU A 79 -12.89 15.44 -11.57
N ASN A 80 -12.41 16.38 -10.75
CA ASN A 80 -11.34 16.11 -9.79
C ASN A 80 -11.82 15.19 -8.67
N ILE A 81 -13.04 15.40 -8.19
CA ILE A 81 -13.67 14.57 -7.15
C ILE A 81 -13.95 13.16 -7.69
N LEU A 82 -14.42 13.06 -8.93
CA LEU A 82 -14.63 11.77 -9.59
C LEU A 82 -13.30 11.01 -9.73
N GLU A 83 -12.20 11.69 -10.06
CA GLU A 83 -10.88 11.07 -10.15
C GLU A 83 -10.38 10.58 -8.79
N ILE A 84 -10.53 11.39 -7.73
CA ILE A 84 -10.25 10.98 -6.34
C ILE A 84 -11.03 9.71 -5.98
N ALA A 85 -12.30 9.61 -6.35
CA ALA A 85 -13.12 8.44 -6.08
C ALA A 85 -12.63 7.18 -6.83
N LYS A 86 -12.18 7.33 -8.09
CA LYS A 86 -11.59 6.22 -8.86
C LYS A 86 -10.28 5.75 -8.24
N ILE A 87 -9.40 6.67 -7.84
CA ILE A 87 -8.13 6.34 -7.16
C ILE A 87 -8.41 5.55 -5.87
N ASN A 88 -9.33 6.04 -5.05
CA ASN A 88 -9.75 5.37 -3.82
C ASN A 88 -10.26 3.94 -4.09
N LYS A 89 -11.07 3.75 -5.14
CA LYS A 89 -11.57 2.44 -5.54
C LYS A 89 -10.44 1.48 -5.94
N SER A 90 -9.44 1.98 -6.67
CA SER A 90 -8.27 1.18 -7.08
C SER A 90 -7.40 0.79 -5.89
N ILE A 91 -7.14 1.71 -4.95
CA ILE A 91 -6.39 1.43 -3.73
C ILE A 91 -7.10 0.41 -2.84
N ASN A 92 -8.42 0.55 -2.63
CA ASN A 92 -9.17 -0.41 -1.85
C ASN A 92 -9.11 -1.82 -2.45
N ARG A 93 -9.15 -1.94 -3.78
CA ARG A 93 -8.96 -3.24 -4.46
C ARG A 93 -7.56 -3.80 -4.17
N GLU A 94 -6.53 -2.97 -4.22
CA GLU A 94 -5.16 -3.38 -3.93
C GLU A 94 -4.99 -3.83 -2.47
N ILE A 95 -5.60 -3.12 -1.51
CA ILE A 95 -5.66 -3.52 -0.09
C ILE A 95 -6.30 -4.92 0.05
N HIS A 96 -7.45 -5.16 -0.58
CA HIS A 96 -8.09 -6.47 -0.56
C HIS A 96 -7.22 -7.56 -1.18
N ARG A 97 -6.47 -7.25 -2.24
CA ARG A 97 -5.51 -8.19 -2.84
C ARG A 97 -4.36 -8.49 -1.87
N MET A 98 -3.83 -7.50 -1.17
CA MET A 98 -2.78 -7.71 -0.16
C MET A 98 -3.28 -8.60 0.98
N HIS A 99 -4.48 -8.36 1.50
CA HIS A 99 -5.08 -9.25 2.51
C HIS A 99 -5.21 -10.69 2.03
N ALA A 100 -5.49 -10.91 0.74
CA ALA A 100 -5.69 -12.25 0.18
C ALA A 100 -4.38 -12.96 -0.25
N PHE A 101 -3.38 -12.20 -0.69
CA PHE A 101 -2.20 -12.74 -1.39
C PHE A 101 -0.89 -12.65 -0.62
N VAL A 102 -0.82 -11.88 0.47
CA VAL A 102 0.34 -11.94 1.37
C VAL A 102 0.50 -13.40 1.84
N ARG A 103 1.72 -13.91 1.69
CA ARG A 103 2.16 -15.23 2.15
C ARG A 103 3.33 -15.03 3.07
N PHE A 104 3.22 -15.58 4.27
CA PHE A 104 4.30 -15.57 5.24
C PHE A 104 5.10 -16.86 5.13
N GLU A 105 6.41 -16.72 5.24
CA GLU A 105 7.36 -17.83 5.26
C GLU A 105 8.15 -17.74 6.57
N LYS A 106 8.21 -18.83 7.35
CA LYS A 106 8.92 -18.85 8.63
C LYS A 106 10.43 -18.85 8.41
N LEU A 107 11.11 -17.87 8.99
CA LEU A 107 12.57 -17.76 9.00
C LEU A 107 13.19 -18.56 10.16
N LYS A 108 14.51 -18.76 10.11
CA LYS A 108 15.30 -19.50 11.14
C LYS A 108 15.23 -18.87 12.54
N ASP A 109 15.03 -17.56 12.63
CA ASP A 109 14.84 -16.80 13.86
C ASP A 109 13.39 -16.80 14.36
N GLU A 110 12.54 -17.65 13.77
CA GLU A 110 11.12 -17.81 14.07
C GLU A 110 10.23 -16.60 13.72
N VAL A 111 10.75 -15.64 12.96
CA VAL A 111 9.96 -14.53 12.41
C VAL A 111 9.29 -14.95 11.11
N TYR A 112 8.03 -14.60 10.94
CA TYR A 112 7.28 -14.81 9.71
C TYR A 112 7.50 -13.65 8.75
N PHE A 113 8.15 -13.90 7.62
CA PHE A 113 8.50 -12.86 6.66
C PHE A 113 7.63 -12.93 5.40
N SER A 114 7.26 -11.78 4.84
CA SER A 114 6.55 -11.69 3.57
C SER A 114 7.08 -10.57 2.70
N LYS A 115 7.12 -10.83 1.39
CA LYS A 115 7.48 -9.85 0.35
C LYS A 115 6.24 -9.43 -0.40
N ILE A 116 6.06 -8.13 -0.58
CA ILE A 116 5.00 -7.56 -1.41
C ILE A 116 5.59 -6.60 -2.44
N GLU A 117 4.86 -6.40 -3.53
CA GLU A 117 5.20 -5.40 -4.56
C GLU A 117 3.88 -4.84 -5.12
N PRO A 118 3.13 -4.08 -4.30
CA PRO A 118 1.84 -3.52 -4.70
C PRO A 118 2.00 -2.32 -5.63
N ASP A 119 0.97 -2.06 -6.45
CA ASP A 119 0.98 -0.89 -7.34
C ASP A 119 1.07 0.43 -6.57
N PHE A 120 0.26 0.56 -5.52
CA PHE A 120 0.13 1.72 -4.64
C PHE A 120 0.78 1.48 -3.27
N ASP A 121 1.03 2.54 -2.52
CA ASP A 121 1.65 2.45 -1.19
C ASP A 121 0.61 2.02 -0.14
N VAL A 122 0.24 0.75 -0.19
CA VAL A 122 -0.81 0.19 0.67
C VAL A 122 -0.29 -0.40 1.97
N LEU A 123 1.03 -0.54 2.14
CA LEU A 123 1.63 -1.15 3.31
C LEU A 123 1.16 -0.50 4.63
N PRO A 124 1.06 0.84 4.77
CA PRO A 124 0.56 1.47 5.99
C PRO A 124 -0.93 1.17 6.25
N LEU A 125 -1.68 0.87 5.18
CA LEU A 125 -3.13 0.64 5.24
C LEU A 125 -3.48 -0.80 5.63
N ILE A 126 -2.59 -1.76 5.38
CA ILE A 126 -2.83 -3.19 5.66
C ILE A 126 -2.33 -3.62 7.03
N VAL A 127 -1.48 -2.82 7.69
CA VAL A 127 -0.86 -3.15 9.00
C VAL A 127 -1.88 -3.65 10.02
N LYS A 128 -2.98 -2.91 10.20
CA LYS A 128 -4.00 -3.25 11.19
C LYS A 128 -4.59 -4.64 10.96
N HIS A 129 -4.86 -4.99 9.69
CA HIS A 129 -5.42 -6.30 9.34
C HIS A 129 -4.48 -7.44 9.75
N PHE A 130 -3.19 -7.32 9.48
CA PHE A 130 -2.21 -8.35 9.81
C PHE A 130 -1.93 -8.42 11.31
N LYS A 131 -1.88 -7.29 12.01
CA LYS A 131 -1.76 -7.24 13.47
C LYS A 131 -2.93 -7.97 14.15
N ASP A 132 -4.16 -7.64 13.76
CA ASP A 132 -5.36 -8.23 14.36
C ASP A 132 -5.49 -9.72 14.05
N ARG A 133 -5.02 -10.17 12.87
CA ARG A 133 -5.12 -11.56 12.40
C ARG A 133 -4.02 -12.47 12.93
N TYR A 134 -2.79 -11.97 13.05
CA TYR A 134 -1.59 -12.72 13.44
C TYR A 134 -0.99 -12.11 14.71
N GLN A 135 -1.79 -12.04 15.77
CA GLN A 135 -1.43 -11.41 17.04
C GLN A 135 -0.46 -12.24 17.90
N ASP A 136 -0.36 -13.54 17.64
CA ASP A 136 0.42 -14.53 18.38
C ASP A 136 1.76 -14.85 17.73
N GLN A 137 2.08 -14.20 16.60
CA GLN A 137 3.26 -14.48 15.78
C GLN A 137 4.03 -13.19 15.50
N LYS A 138 5.36 -13.26 15.59
CA LYS A 138 6.23 -12.18 15.12
C LYS A 138 6.25 -12.21 13.60
N TRP A 139 5.99 -11.09 12.96
CA TRP A 139 5.97 -11.03 11.51
C TRP A 139 6.59 -9.74 10.95
N MET A 140 6.99 -9.82 9.70
CA MET A 140 7.57 -8.72 8.95
C MET A 140 7.02 -8.75 7.51
N ILE A 141 6.58 -7.59 7.03
CA ILE A 141 6.14 -7.40 5.64
C ILE A 141 7.05 -6.36 5.00
N PHE A 142 7.65 -6.70 3.86
CA PHE A 142 8.58 -5.82 3.14
C PHE A 142 8.05 -5.47 1.74
N ASP A 143 7.99 -4.17 1.43
CA ASP A 143 7.66 -3.67 0.10
C ASP A 143 8.94 -3.58 -0.76
N LEU A 144 9.03 -4.49 -1.74
CA LEU A 144 10.16 -4.59 -2.65
C LEU A 144 10.28 -3.40 -3.61
N LYS A 145 9.18 -2.70 -3.89
CA LYS A 145 9.17 -1.54 -4.81
C LYS A 145 9.63 -0.27 -4.09
N ARG A 146 9.20 -0.09 -2.84
CA ARG A 146 9.46 1.14 -2.05
C ARG A 146 10.58 1.01 -1.04
N HIS A 147 11.14 -0.18 -0.88
CA HIS A 147 12.30 -0.47 -0.05
C HIS A 147 12.12 -0.11 1.42
N TYR A 148 10.92 -0.33 1.95
CA TYR A 148 10.65 -0.23 3.37
C TYR A 148 9.69 -1.32 3.81
N GLY A 149 9.64 -1.58 5.11
CA GLY A 149 8.80 -2.63 5.66
C GLY A 149 8.20 -2.27 7.01
N VAL A 150 7.40 -3.20 7.50
CA VAL A 150 6.74 -3.14 8.81
C VAL A 150 7.06 -4.41 9.57
N THR A 151 7.41 -4.28 10.86
CA THR A 151 7.61 -5.39 11.79
C THR A 151 6.58 -5.38 12.91
N TYR A 152 6.16 -6.56 13.36
CA TYR A 152 5.37 -6.75 14.55
C TYR A 152 6.08 -7.72 15.49
N ASP A 153 6.34 -7.28 16.72
CA ASP A 153 7.12 -8.00 17.72
C ASP A 153 6.27 -8.65 18.83
N LEU A 154 4.95 -8.73 18.61
CA LEU A 154 3.88 -9.09 19.54
C LEU A 154 3.33 -7.93 20.40
N GLN A 155 4.03 -6.79 20.46
CA GLN A 155 3.60 -5.63 21.24
C GLN A 155 3.33 -4.43 20.34
N THR A 156 4.34 -3.99 19.60
CA THR A 156 4.33 -2.80 18.76
C THR A 156 4.48 -3.16 17.29
N VAL A 157 4.00 -2.24 16.47
CA VAL A 157 4.23 -2.30 15.04
C VAL A 157 5.09 -1.11 14.64
N ASP A 158 6.24 -1.40 14.03
CA ASP A 158 7.24 -0.41 13.71
C ASP A 158 7.60 -0.46 12.23
N PHE A 159 7.85 0.71 11.65
CA PHE A 159 8.33 0.83 10.27
C PHE A 159 9.85 0.79 10.27
N PHE A 160 10.43 0.13 9.27
CA PHE A 160 11.87 0.07 9.08
C PHE A 160 12.25 0.35 7.62
N TYR A 161 13.43 0.94 7.45
CA TYR A 161 13.97 1.39 6.18
C TYR A 161 15.38 0.81 6.03
N PRO A 162 15.54 -0.36 5.37
CA PRO A 162 16.85 -0.97 5.21
C PRO A 162 17.79 -0.10 4.39
N GLU A 163 19.08 -0.14 4.74
CA GLU A 163 20.13 0.41 3.90
C GLU A 163 20.30 -0.40 2.61
N THR A 164 20.87 0.22 1.56
CA THR A 164 21.00 -0.38 0.22
C THR A 164 21.65 -1.77 0.24
N ASP A 165 22.66 -1.97 1.09
CA ASP A 165 23.40 -3.23 1.21
C ASP A 165 22.55 -4.35 1.83
N GLN A 166 21.58 -3.99 2.66
CA GLN A 166 20.67 -4.94 3.31
C GLN A 166 19.54 -5.40 2.38
N LEU A 167 19.21 -4.62 1.34
CA LEU A 167 18.14 -4.95 0.37
C LEU A 167 18.38 -6.28 -0.35
N TYR A 168 19.65 -6.68 -0.53
CA TYR A 168 19.98 -7.96 -1.17
C TYR A 168 19.49 -9.15 -0.34
N ASN A 169 19.58 -9.07 0.99
CA ASN A 169 19.14 -10.13 1.90
C ASN A 169 17.62 -10.31 1.84
N PHE A 170 16.87 -9.21 1.75
CA PHE A 170 15.40 -9.25 1.64
C PHE A 170 14.91 -9.80 0.28
N LYS A 171 15.74 -9.76 -0.77
CA LYS A 171 15.42 -10.41 -2.05
C LYS A 171 15.64 -11.93 -2.00
N LYS A 172 16.68 -12.39 -1.29
CA LYS A 172 17.10 -13.81 -1.24
C LYS A 172 16.99 -14.43 0.16
N ILE A 173 15.76 -14.67 0.57
CA ILE A 173 15.44 -15.29 1.87
C ILE A 173 15.51 -16.82 1.89
N GLU A 174 15.66 -17.48 0.74
CA GLU A 174 15.61 -18.95 0.62
C GLU A 174 16.61 -19.64 1.57
N ASN A 175 17.79 -19.05 1.78
CA ASN A 175 18.82 -19.57 2.69
C ASN A 175 18.53 -19.32 4.18
N LEU A 176 17.57 -18.43 4.47
CA LEU A 176 17.15 -18.01 5.80
C LEU A 176 15.85 -18.71 6.26
N LEU A 177 15.23 -19.51 5.39
CA LEU A 177 14.03 -20.26 5.71
C LEU A 177 14.31 -21.33 6.78
N HIS A 178 13.33 -21.53 7.66
CA HIS A 178 13.34 -22.62 8.63
C HIS A 178 13.19 -23.97 7.91
N GLU A 179 13.80 -25.04 8.43
CA GLU A 179 13.73 -26.37 7.78
C GLU A 179 12.29 -26.90 7.69
N GLU A 180 11.49 -26.67 8.73
CA GLU A 180 10.06 -27.01 8.74
C GLU A 180 9.26 -26.22 7.71
N GLU A 181 9.61 -24.95 7.45
CA GLU A 181 8.93 -24.11 6.45
C GLU A 181 9.04 -24.78 5.07
N ILE A 182 10.23 -25.23 4.68
CA ILE A 182 10.45 -25.94 3.41
C ILE A 182 9.57 -27.18 3.30
N ARG A 183 9.34 -27.89 4.42
CA ARG A 183 8.44 -29.05 4.46
C ARG A 183 6.98 -28.62 4.32
N TYR A 184 6.54 -27.56 5.00
CA TYR A 184 5.18 -27.03 4.89
C TYR A 184 4.86 -26.53 3.48
N GLN A 185 5.78 -25.84 2.82
CA GLN A 185 5.61 -25.39 1.44
C GLN A 185 5.37 -26.58 0.49
N LYS A 186 6.15 -27.66 0.62
CA LYS A 186 5.95 -28.89 -0.17
C LYS A 186 4.58 -29.54 0.09
N LEU A 187 4.13 -29.56 1.35
CA LEU A 187 2.81 -30.08 1.70
C LEU A 187 1.69 -29.23 1.11
N TRP A 188 1.81 -27.91 1.19
CA TRP A 188 0.86 -26.96 0.62
C TRP A 188 0.75 -27.12 -0.90
N GLN A 189 1.87 -27.18 -1.61
CA GLN A 189 1.90 -27.39 -3.06
C GLN A 189 1.24 -28.72 -3.45
N ARG A 190 1.53 -29.81 -2.72
CA ARG A 190 0.90 -31.11 -2.94
C ARG A 190 -0.61 -31.05 -2.72
N TYR A 191 -1.05 -30.44 -1.63
CA TYR A 191 -2.46 -30.24 -1.33
C TYR A 191 -3.15 -29.45 -2.46
N PHE A 192 -2.61 -28.27 -2.79
CA PHE A 192 -3.16 -27.39 -3.83
C PHE A 192 -3.33 -28.10 -5.17
N PHE A 193 -2.30 -28.85 -5.60
CA PHE A 193 -2.34 -29.61 -6.84
C PHE A 193 -3.37 -30.75 -6.80
N LYS A 194 -3.44 -31.49 -5.68
CA LYS A 194 -4.32 -32.66 -5.55
C LYS A 194 -5.79 -32.30 -5.36
N THR A 195 -6.10 -31.17 -4.72
CA THR A 195 -7.48 -30.69 -4.59
C THR A 195 -8.02 -30.02 -5.85
N ASN A 196 -7.14 -29.65 -6.78
CA ASN A 196 -7.55 -29.01 -8.01
C ASN A 196 -8.31 -30.00 -8.92
N ILE A 197 -9.49 -29.60 -9.38
CA ILE A 197 -10.33 -30.40 -10.29
C ILE A 197 -10.02 -29.97 -11.72
N PRO A 198 -9.32 -30.80 -12.54
CA PRO A 198 -8.87 -30.41 -13.87
C PRO A 198 -10.00 -29.92 -14.79
N GLU A 199 -11.18 -30.52 -14.67
CA GLU A 199 -12.38 -30.22 -15.46
C GLU A 199 -12.95 -28.83 -15.15
N ARG A 200 -12.69 -28.28 -13.94
CA ARG A 200 -13.16 -26.94 -13.53
C ARG A 200 -12.16 -25.82 -13.85
N LYS A 201 -11.12 -26.11 -14.63
CA LYS A 201 -10.06 -25.15 -14.94
C LYS A 201 -10.56 -24.02 -15.85
N ASN A 202 -10.79 -22.84 -15.28
CA ASN A 202 -11.10 -21.62 -16.01
C ASN A 202 -9.97 -20.58 -15.85
N LEU A 203 -9.04 -20.56 -16.81
CA LEU A 203 -7.87 -19.68 -16.76
C LEU A 203 -8.23 -18.19 -16.88
N LYS A 204 -9.25 -17.84 -17.67
CA LYS A 204 -9.67 -16.44 -17.84
C LYS A 204 -10.16 -15.85 -16.53
N LEU A 205 -11.02 -16.58 -15.81
CA LEU A 205 -11.52 -16.18 -14.50
C LEU A 205 -10.40 -16.17 -13.45
N HIS A 206 -9.49 -17.15 -13.51
CA HIS A 206 -8.34 -17.22 -12.61
C HIS A 206 -7.43 -15.99 -12.75
N TYR A 207 -7.16 -15.51 -13.97
CA TYR A 207 -6.37 -14.30 -14.19
C TYR A 207 -7.07 -13.01 -13.71
N GLN A 208 -8.41 -12.96 -13.74
CA GLN A 208 -9.16 -11.82 -13.24
C GLN A 208 -9.08 -11.72 -11.71
N HIS A 209 -9.26 -12.84 -11.01
CA HIS A 209 -9.22 -12.86 -9.55
C HIS A 209 -7.79 -12.84 -9.00
N VAL A 210 -6.87 -13.56 -9.62
CA VAL A 210 -5.46 -13.67 -9.21
C VAL A 210 -4.56 -13.23 -10.36
N PRO A 211 -4.30 -11.93 -10.52
CA PRO A 211 -3.41 -11.42 -11.55
C PRO A 211 -2.00 -12.01 -11.44
N LYS A 212 -1.39 -12.30 -12.59
CA LYS A 212 -0.08 -12.97 -12.68
C LYS A 212 1.04 -12.27 -11.91
N ARG A 213 0.97 -10.94 -11.77
CA ARG A 213 1.99 -10.16 -11.04
C ARG A 213 2.20 -10.61 -9.59
N TYR A 214 1.18 -11.19 -8.94
CA TYR A 214 1.30 -11.68 -7.57
C TYR A 214 1.82 -13.12 -7.50
N TRP A 215 1.81 -13.86 -8.60
CA TRP A 215 2.13 -15.30 -8.59
C TRP A 215 3.56 -15.56 -8.14
N LYS A 216 4.49 -14.61 -8.38
CA LYS A 216 5.88 -14.66 -7.88
C LYS A 216 5.99 -14.67 -6.34
N TYR A 217 4.93 -14.35 -5.62
CA TYR A 217 4.88 -14.35 -4.15
C TYR A 217 3.94 -15.42 -3.58
N LEU A 218 3.36 -16.28 -4.44
CA LEU A 218 2.47 -17.35 -4.02
C LEU A 218 3.21 -18.68 -4.01
N THR A 219 3.37 -19.27 -2.83
CA THR A 219 4.03 -20.57 -2.65
C THR A 219 3.40 -21.68 -3.51
N GLU A 220 2.09 -21.62 -3.77
CA GLU A 220 1.37 -22.56 -4.64
C GLU A 220 1.67 -22.43 -6.15
N LYS A 221 2.36 -21.37 -6.57
CA LYS A 221 2.68 -21.07 -7.99
C LYS A 221 4.17 -21.14 -8.32
N ILE A 222 5.02 -21.24 -7.31
CA ILE A 222 6.48 -21.42 -7.41
C ILE A 222 6.77 -22.91 -7.55
#